data_AF-A0A4R9AKV8-F1
#
_entry.id   AF-A0A4R9AKV8-F1
#
_cell.length_a   1.000
_cell.length_b   1.000
_cell.length_c   1.000
_cell.angle_alpha   90.00
_cell.angle_beta   90.00
_cell.angle_gamma   90.00
#
_symmetry.space_group_name_H-M   'P 1'
#
loop_
_entity.id
_entity.type
_entity.pdbx_description
1 polymer ?
#
loop_
_entity_poly.entity_id
_entity_poly.type
_entity_poly.pdbx_seq_one_letter_code
_entity_poly.pdbx_strand_id
1 'polypeptide(L)'
;MDDHYGNFAPNQADQLAALWAQRQRLLVLTSDIRDAKGRLISLETSEFWSSSAQRAYSQRVEEIVNDVQGILDHLNDAQDQIWHNIRQLQNAGVR
;
A
#
# COMPACT_ATOMS: atom_id res chain seq x y z
N MET A 1 -27.31 9.50 -9.06
CA MET A 1 -25.97 9.63 -8.48
C MET A 1 -25.60 11.08 -8.71
N ASP A 2 -25.73 11.89 -7.67
CA ASP A 2 -25.46 13.33 -7.76
C ASP A 2 -23.95 13.54 -7.74
N ASP A 3 -23.45 14.01 -8.87
CA ASP A 3 -22.06 14.34 -9.11
C ASP A 3 -21.68 15.58 -8.29
N HIS A 4 -21.18 15.35 -7.08
CA HIS A 4 -20.50 16.37 -6.25
C HIS A 4 -19.11 16.74 -6.81
N TYR A 5 -19.00 16.90 -8.12
CA TYR A 5 -17.85 17.58 -8.71
C TYR A 5 -18.16 19.07 -8.63
N GLY A 6 -17.47 19.75 -7.71
CA GLY A 6 -17.36 21.21 -7.72
C GLY A 6 -16.88 21.72 -9.08
N ASN A 7 -16.77 23.03 -9.22
CA ASN A 7 -16.54 23.75 -10.48
C ASN A 7 -15.14 23.50 -11.10
N PHE A 8 -14.78 22.25 -11.40
CA PHE A 8 -13.46 21.86 -11.90
C PHE A 8 -13.39 22.01 -13.42
N ALA A 9 -12.27 22.53 -13.92
CA ALA A 9 -11.97 22.45 -15.34
C ALA A 9 -11.84 20.96 -15.77
N PRO A 10 -12.25 20.57 -16.99
CA PRO A 10 -12.24 19.17 -17.42
C PRO A 10 -10.91 18.44 -17.21
N ASN A 11 -9.78 19.13 -17.43
CA ASN A 11 -8.44 18.59 -17.19
C ASN A 11 -8.13 18.29 -15.71
N GLN A 12 -8.72 19.01 -14.76
CA GLN A 12 -8.57 18.79 -13.33
C GLN A 12 -9.45 17.63 -12.85
N ALA A 13 -10.66 17.51 -13.40
CA ALA A 13 -11.55 16.39 -13.11
C ALA A 13 -10.90 15.06 -13.56
N ASP A 14 -10.32 15.01 -14.75
CA ASP A 14 -9.61 13.83 -15.26
C ASP A 14 -8.38 13.47 -14.40
N GLN A 15 -7.61 14.48 -13.98
CA GLN A 15 -6.45 14.28 -13.09
C GLN A 15 -6.88 13.75 -11.71
N LEU A 16 -7.95 14.27 -11.14
CA LEU A 16 -8.52 13.78 -9.88
C LEU A 16 -8.98 12.33 -10.01
N ALA A 17 -9.72 11.99 -11.09
CA ALA A 17 -10.16 10.63 -11.36
C ALA A 17 -8.97 9.66 -11.47
N ALA A 18 -7.89 10.07 -12.17
CA ALA A 18 -6.67 9.27 -12.29
C ALA A 18 -5.98 9.03 -10.94
N LEU A 19 -5.87 10.07 -10.09
CA LEU A 19 -5.27 9.95 -8.75
C LEU A 19 -6.11 9.04 -7.83
N TRP A 20 -7.44 9.14 -7.87
CA TRP A 20 -8.31 8.23 -7.13
C TRP A 20 -8.15 6.78 -7.57
N ALA A 21 -8.12 6.54 -8.89
CA ALA A 21 -7.90 5.20 -9.43
C ALA A 21 -6.51 4.65 -9.07
N GLN A 22 -5.48 5.50 -9.05
CA GLN A 22 -4.14 5.11 -8.59
C GLN A 22 -4.13 4.76 -7.11
N ARG A 23 -4.76 5.58 -6.25
CA ARG A 23 -4.88 5.32 -4.81
C ARG A 23 -5.58 4.00 -4.53
N GLN A 24 -6.67 3.72 -5.25
CA GLN A 24 -7.41 2.46 -5.08
C GLN A 24 -6.56 1.24 -5.45
N ARG A 25 -5.78 1.32 -6.53
CA ARG A 25 -4.86 0.25 -6.92
C ARG A 25 -3.77 0.02 -5.87
N LEU A 26 -3.21 1.08 -5.30
CA LEU A 26 -2.22 0.94 -4.23
C LEU A 26 -2.82 0.34 -2.96
N LEU A 27 -4.04 0.74 -2.56
CA LEU A 27 -4.72 0.16 -1.41
C LEU A 27 -4.89 -1.36 -1.52
N VAL A 28 -5.31 -1.83 -2.71
CA VAL A 28 -5.44 -3.27 -2.99
C VAL A 28 -4.09 -3.96 -2.90
N LEU A 29 -3.07 -3.41 -3.57
CA LEU A 29 -1.71 -3.98 -3.54
C LEU A 29 -1.14 -4.03 -2.10
N THR A 30 -1.32 -2.99 -1.31
CA THR A 30 -0.90 -2.94 0.10
C THR A 30 -1.60 -4.01 0.92
N SER A 31 -2.90 -4.23 0.69
CA SER A 31 -3.65 -5.30 1.36
C SER A 31 -3.11 -6.67 1.00
N ASP A 32 -2.92 -6.95 -0.29
CA ASP A 32 -2.43 -8.24 -0.77
C ASP A 32 -1.03 -8.57 -0.22
N ILE A 33 -0.14 -7.57 -0.17
CA ILE A 33 1.22 -7.73 0.38
C ILE A 33 1.17 -7.93 1.90
N ARG A 34 0.29 -7.23 2.62
CA ARG A 34 0.11 -7.42 4.05
C ARG A 34 -0.39 -8.83 4.37
N ASP A 35 -1.32 -9.35 3.58
CA ASP A 35 -1.81 -10.72 3.72
C ASP A 35 -0.71 -11.75 3.44
N ALA A 36 0.09 -11.53 2.39
CA ALA A 36 1.24 -12.38 2.08
C ALA A 36 2.28 -12.37 3.22
N LYS A 37 2.59 -11.20 3.79
CA LYS A 37 3.45 -11.05 4.97
C LYS A 37 2.90 -11.83 6.16
N GLY A 38 1.60 -11.72 6.44
CA GLY A 38 0.95 -12.45 7.53
C GLY A 38 1.07 -13.98 7.38
N ARG A 39 0.91 -14.49 6.15
CA ARG A 39 1.11 -15.91 5.84
C ARG A 39 2.55 -16.35 6.08
N LEU A 40 3.54 -15.55 5.68
CA LEU A 40 4.95 -15.86 5.92
C LEU A 40 5.28 -15.96 7.40
N ILE A 41 4.80 -15.03 8.22
CA ILE A 41 4.99 -15.05 9.68
C ILE A 41 4.33 -16.29 10.30
N SER A 42 3.15 -16.69 9.82
CA SER A 42 2.45 -17.87 10.35
C SER A 42 3.18 -19.20 10.12
N LEU A 43 4.12 -19.25 9.17
CA LEU A 43 4.94 -20.44 8.91
C LEU A 43 6.05 -20.61 9.96
N GLU A 44 6.37 -19.58 10.74
CA GLU A 44 7.45 -19.56 11.72
C GLU A 44 7.06 -20.22 13.07
N THR A 45 5.75 -20.37 13.37
CA THR A 45 5.25 -20.68 14.72
C THR A 45 5.20 -22.16 15.11
N SER A 46 6.02 -23.03 14.54
CA SER A 46 6.02 -24.45 14.94
C SER A 46 7.10 -24.72 16.00
N GLU A 47 6.68 -25.14 17.21
CA GLU A 47 7.51 -25.26 18.42
C GLU A 47 8.54 -26.43 18.40
N PHE A 48 8.72 -27.12 17.28
CA PHE A 48 9.49 -28.38 17.18
C PHE A 48 10.80 -28.33 16.35
N TRP A 49 11.40 -27.15 16.13
CA TRP A 49 12.43 -26.97 15.09
C TRP A 49 13.83 -26.78 15.70
N SER A 50 14.62 -27.86 15.78
CA SER A 50 15.93 -27.88 16.48
C SER A 50 17.16 -28.03 15.57
N SER A 51 17.01 -28.12 14.24
CA SER A 51 18.13 -28.36 13.33
C SER A 51 18.80 -27.07 12.78
N SER A 52 20.05 -27.17 12.33
CA SER A 52 20.81 -26.07 11.71
C SER A 52 20.13 -25.52 10.44
N ALA A 53 19.60 -26.40 9.59
CA ALA A 53 18.90 -26.01 8.37
C ALA A 53 17.62 -25.21 8.65
N GLN A 54 16.94 -25.51 9.76
CA GLN A 54 15.73 -24.81 10.17
C GLN A 54 16.02 -23.41 10.73
N ARG A 55 17.12 -23.25 11.48
CA ARG A 55 17.59 -21.91 11.90
C ARG A 55 17.93 -21.04 10.70
N ALA A 56 18.63 -21.59 9.71
CA ALA A 56 18.90 -20.88 8.46
C ALA A 56 17.62 -20.51 7.71
N TYR A 57 16.63 -21.40 7.67
CA TYR A 57 15.32 -21.11 7.09
C TYR A 57 14.60 -19.97 7.82
N SER A 58 14.53 -20.00 9.16
CA SER A 58 13.90 -18.95 9.98
C SER A 58 14.53 -17.58 9.72
N GLN A 59 15.87 -17.51 9.69
CA GLN A 59 16.59 -16.28 9.37
C GLN A 59 16.22 -15.74 7.99
N ARG A 60 16.06 -16.61 6.98
CA ARG A 60 15.63 -16.18 5.64
C ARG A 60 14.19 -15.70 5.62
N VAL A 61 13.29 -16.34 6.36
CA VAL A 61 11.91 -15.85 6.50
C VAL A 61 11.90 -14.48 7.16
N GLU A 62 12.67 -14.28 8.23
CA GLU A 62 12.79 -12.99 8.92
C GLU A 62 13.33 -11.89 7.99
N GLU A 63 14.38 -12.16 7.22
CA GLU A 63 14.92 -11.24 6.20
C GLU A 63 13.83 -10.85 5.19
N ILE A 64 13.10 -11.82 4.63
CA ILE A 64 12.02 -11.57 3.66
C ILE A 64 10.89 -10.74 4.30
N VAL A 65 10.52 -11.05 5.54
CA VAL A 65 9.46 -10.33 6.28
C VAL A 65 9.86 -8.87 6.50
N ASN A 66 11.15 -8.60 6.76
CA ASN A 66 11.69 -7.25 6.90
C ASN A 66 11.72 -6.50 5.56
N ASP A 67 12.14 -7.15 4.48
CA ASP A 67 12.11 -6.56 3.13
C ASP A 67 10.67 -6.21 2.71
N VAL A 68 9.73 -7.12 2.97
CA VAL A 68 8.30 -6.90 2.71
C VAL A 68 7.75 -5.75 3.56
N GLN A 69 8.22 -5.57 4.80
CA GLN A 69 7.86 -4.40 5.60
C GLN A 69 8.32 -3.10 4.93
N GLY A 70 9.55 -3.04 4.42
CA GLY A 70 10.05 -1.85 3.70
C GLY A 70 9.20 -1.53 2.47
N ILE A 71 8.74 -2.54 1.72
CA ILE A 71 7.82 -2.34 0.60
C ILE A 71 6.49 -1.75 1.08
N LEU A 72 5.92 -2.26 2.18
CA LEU A 72 4.68 -1.74 2.75
C LEU A 72 4.82 -0.28 3.19
N ASP A 73 5.96 0.09 3.76
CA ASP A 73 6.23 1.47 4.17
C ASP A 73 6.26 2.41 2.96
N HIS A 74 6.97 2.04 1.88
CA HIS A 74 6.97 2.80 0.63
C HIS A 74 5.58 2.92 -0.02
N LEU A 75 4.76 1.87 0.06
CA LEU A 75 3.39 1.93 -0.45
C LEU A 75 2.49 2.84 0.38
N ASN A 76 2.71 2.93 1.70
CA ASN A 76 2.01 3.88 2.55
C ASN A 76 2.42 5.32 2.23
N ASP A 77 3.72 5.59 2.10
CA ASP A 77 4.24 6.91 1.71
C ASP A 77 3.66 7.37 0.35
N ALA A 78 3.61 6.46 -0.62
CA ALA A 78 3.03 6.75 -1.93
C ALA A 78 1.53 7.07 -1.85
N GLN A 79 0.77 6.39 -0.98
CA GLN A 79 -0.64 6.68 -0.77
C GLN A 79 -0.85 8.04 -0.10
N ASP A 80 -0.01 8.39 0.88
CA ASP A 80 -0.06 9.69 1.55
C ASP A 80 0.27 10.83 0.57
N GLN A 81 1.24 10.62 -0.31
CA GLN A 81 1.56 11.59 -1.37
C GLN A 81 0.39 11.77 -2.35
N ILE A 82 -0.26 10.68 -2.79
CA ILE A 82 -1.42 10.78 -3.66
C ILE A 82 -2.57 11.51 -2.95
N TRP A 83 -2.81 11.22 -1.68
CA TRP A 83 -3.82 11.90 -0.87
C TRP A 83 -3.54 13.39 -0.76
N HIS A 84 -2.28 13.77 -0.56
CA HIS A 84 -1.86 15.16 -0.56
C HIS A 84 -2.17 15.84 -1.90
N ASN A 85 -1.82 15.20 -3.02
CA ASN A 85 -2.06 15.73 -4.37
C ASN A 85 -3.56 15.91 -4.66
N ILE A 86 -4.40 14.95 -4.25
CA ILE A 86 -5.87 15.05 -4.36
C ILE A 86 -6.37 16.29 -3.62
N ARG A 87 -5.95 16.48 -2.36
CA ARG A 87 -6.36 17.65 -1.56
C ARG A 87 -5.91 18.97 -2.19
N GLN A 88 -4.69 19.03 -2.72
CA GLN A 88 -4.19 20.23 -3.40
C GLN A 88 -5.04 20.58 -4.63
N LEU A 89 -5.35 19.59 -5.47
CA LEU A 89 -6.16 19.79 -6.67
C LEU A 89 -7.61 20.17 -6.33
N GLN A 90 -8.20 19.53 -5.30
CA GLN A 90 -9.53 19.89 -4.82
C GLN A 90 -9.58 21.35 -4.35
N ASN A 91 -8.58 21.80 -3.59
CA ASN A 91 -8.49 23.19 -3.12
C ASN A 91 -8.25 24.20 -4.26
N ALA A 92 -7.60 23.76 -5.35
CA ALA A 92 -7.32 24.62 -6.51
C ALA A 92 -8.57 24.87 -7.38
N GLY A 93 -9.49 23.91 -7.47
CA GLY A 93 -10.74 24.04 -8.25
C GLY A 93 -11.96 24.57 -7.48
N VAL A 94 -11.78 24.98 -6.22
CA VAL A 94 -12.82 25.65 -5.40
C VAL A 94 -12.74 27.19 -5.52
N ARG A 95 -11.77 27.72 -6.28
CA ARG A 95 -11.65 29.15 -6.61
C ARG A 95 -12.43 29.50 -7.87
#